data_AF-A0A970NZF4-F1
#
_entry.id   AF-A0A970NZF4-F1
#
_cell.length_a   1.000
_cell.length_b   1.000
_cell.length_c   1.000
_cell.angle_alpha   90.00
_cell.angle_beta   90.00
_cell.angle_gamma   90.00
#
_symmetry.space_group_name_H-M   'P 1'
#
loop_
_entity.id
_entity.type
_entity.pdbx_description
1 polymer ?
#
loop_
_entity_poly.entity_id
_entity_poly.type
_entity_poly.pdbx_seq_one_letter_code
_entity_poly.pdbx_strand_id
1 'polypeptide(L)' 'MSGLLSKIRSPWRIQRLKRQYLHLSFQSKTQAEKSLQRQLRTLKTKYPGYSEEWYLEKVIYDLQRDRR' A
#
# COMPACT_ATOMS: atom_id res chain seq x y z
N MET A 1 -24.66 -11.41 -5.05
CA MET A 1 -24.40 -11.51 -3.60
C MET A 1 -22.94 -11.84 -3.36
N SER A 2 -22.12 -10.90 -2.88
CA SER A 2 -20.90 -11.18 -2.09
C SER A 2 -20.31 -9.86 -1.55
N GLY A 3 -20.99 -9.26 -0.56
CA GLY A 3 -20.68 -7.91 -0.06
C GLY A 3 -20.14 -7.83 1.37
N LEU A 4 -20.02 -8.96 2.08
CA LEU A 4 -19.75 -8.95 3.53
C LEU A 4 -18.43 -9.63 3.94
N LEU A 5 -17.82 -10.45 3.09
CA LEU A 5 -16.57 -11.14 3.42
C LEU A 5 -15.29 -10.35 3.08
N SER A 6 -15.40 -9.23 2.35
CA SER A 6 -14.24 -8.40 1.98
C SER A 6 -13.68 -7.55 3.12
N LYS A 7 -14.34 -7.55 4.29
CA LYS A 7 -13.99 -6.72 5.45
C LYS A 7 -13.08 -7.39 6.48
N ILE A 8 -12.91 -8.72 6.46
CA ILE A 8 -11.96 -9.41 7.33
C ILE A 8 -10.64 -9.58 6.57
N ARG A 9 -9.98 -8.46 6.29
CA ARG A 9 -8.62 -8.49 5.78
C ARG A 9 -7.67 -8.71 6.95
N SER A 10 -6.71 -9.61 6.76
CA SER A 10 -5.78 -10.01 7.81
C SER A 10 -4.90 -8.81 8.19
N PRO A 11 -4.99 -8.28 9.42
CA PRO A 11 -4.18 -7.13 9.85
C PRO A 11 -2.67 -7.38 9.66
N TRP A 12 -2.26 -8.63 9.76
CA TRP A 12 -0.91 -9.12 9.51
C TRP A 12 -0.43 -8.87 8.07
N ARG A 13 -1.32 -9.03 7.07
CA ARG A 13 -0.97 -8.82 5.67
C ARG A 13 -0.71 -7.35 5.38
N ILE A 14 -1.59 -6.47 5.85
CA ILE A 14 -1.43 -5.02 5.74
C ILE A 14 -0.13 -4.58 6.43
N GLN A 15 0.14 -5.08 7.64
CA GLN A 15 1.36 -4.74 8.36
C GLN A 15 2.61 -5.24 7.63
N ARG A 16 2.58 -6.45 7.05
CA ARG A 16 3.67 -7.00 6.26
C ARG A 16 3.96 -6.15 5.03
N LEU A 17 2.93 -5.74 4.29
CA LEU A 17 3.07 -4.86 3.13
C LEU A 17 3.65 -3.50 3.52
N LYS A 18 3.19 -2.90 4.64
CA LYS A 18 3.78 -1.65 5.16
C LYS A 18 5.27 -1.82 5.48
N ARG A 19 5.68 -2.92 6.13
CA ARG A 19 7.10 -3.20 6.40
C ARG A 19 7.91 -3.39 5.11
N GLN A 20 7.35 -4.09 4.12
CA GLN A 20 7.98 -4.27 2.82
C GLN A 20 8.20 -2.93 2.11
N TYR A 21 7.21 -2.05 2.13
CA TYR A 21 7.36 -0.68 1.63
C TYR A 21 8.52 0.06 2.30
N LEU A 22 8.59 0.02 3.63
CA LEU A 22 9.67 0.68 4.39
C LEU A 22 11.06 0.15 4.00
N HIS A 23 11.21 -1.16 3.79
CA HIS A 23 12.47 -1.75 3.33
C HIS A 23 12.83 -1.34 1.91
N LEU A 24 11.85 -1.13 1.04
CA LEU A 24 12.09 -0.77 -0.36
C LEU A 24 12.34 0.73 -0.57
N SER A 25 11.89 1.59 0.34
CA SER A 25 11.96 3.04 0.17
C SER A 25 13.33 3.66 0.52
N PHE A 26 14.17 2.98 1.30
CA PHE A 26 15.44 3.49 1.86
C PHE A 26 15.31 4.83 2.60
N GLN A 27 14.10 5.19 3.00
CA GLN A 27 13.82 6.41 3.73
C GLN A 27 13.79 6.12 5.22
N SER A 28 14.00 7.16 6.03
CA SER A 28 13.67 7.06 7.46
C SER A 28 12.19 6.71 7.61
N LYS A 29 11.84 5.99 8.68
CA LYS A 29 10.46 5.53 8.92
C LYS A 29 9.43 6.65 8.73
N THR A 30 9.69 7.82 9.32
CA THR A 30 8.80 8.99 9.24
C THR A 30 8.66 9.54 7.82
N GLN A 31 9.75 9.59 7.06
CA GLN A 31 9.71 10.04 5.66
C GLN A 31 8.95 9.02 4.79
N ALA A 32 9.24 7.73 4.97
CA ALA A 32 8.58 6.66 4.26
C ALA A 32 7.07 6.64 4.54
N GLU A 33 6.63 6.84 5.78
CA GLU A 33 5.20 6.94 6.12
C GLU A 33 4.52 8.12 5.41
N LYS A 34 5.16 9.30 5.35
CA LYS A 34 4.64 10.46 4.62
C LYS A 34 4.57 10.18 3.11
N SER A 35 5.62 9.61 2.53
CA SER A 35 5.67 9.22 1.11
C SER A 35 4.56 8.24 0.77
N LEU A 36 4.39 7.20 1.59
CA LEU A 36 3.35 6.20 1.44
C LEU A 36 1.96 6.82 1.49
N GLN A 37 1.68 7.68 2.48
CA GLN A 37 0.40 8.35 2.58
C GLN A 37 0.09 9.19 1.33
N ARG A 38 1.09 9.90 0.79
CA ARG A 38 0.93 10.68 -0.44
C ARG A 38 0.60 9.80 -1.63
N GLN A 39 1.33 8.70 -1.82
CA GLN A 39 1.09 7.74 -2.91
C GLN A 39 -0.28 7.06 -2.80
N LEU A 40 -0.67 6.65 -1.59
CA LEU A 40 -1.99 6.07 -1.32
C LEU A 40 -3.12 7.06 -1.63
N ARG A 41 -2.97 8.35 -1.28
CA ARG A 41 -3.95 9.39 -1.63
C ARG A 41 -4.10 9.51 -3.15
N THR A 42 -3.00 9.61 -3.87
CA THR A 42 -3.01 9.66 -5.35
C THR A 42 -3.68 8.44 -5.96
N LEU A 43 -3.36 7.23 -5.48
CA LEU A 43 -3.98 6.00 -5.99
C LEU A 43 -5.47 5.91 -5.68
N LYS A 44 -5.91 6.33 -4.48
CA LYS A 44 -7.32 6.36 -4.11
C LYS A 44 -8.12 7.33 -4.97
N THR A 45 -7.53 8.46 -5.35
CA THR A 45 -8.15 9.40 -6.29
C THR A 45 -8.26 8.81 -7.69
N LYS A 46 -7.22 8.12 -8.17
CA LYS A 46 -7.18 7.54 -9.52
C LYS A 46 -8.03 6.27 -9.67
N TYR A 47 -8.06 5.45 -8.64
CA TYR A 47 -8.71 4.13 -8.61
C TYR A 47 -9.56 4.02 -7.34
N PRO A 48 -10.75 4.65 -7.29
CA PRO A 48 -11.60 4.60 -6.10
C PRO A 48 -12.18 3.19 -5.88
N GLY A 49 -12.54 2.87 -4.63
CA GLY A 49 -13.26 1.63 -4.28
C GLY A 49 -12.37 0.39 -4.07
N TYR A 50 -11.07 0.47 -4.36
CA TYR A 50 -10.16 -0.65 -4.14
C TYR A 50 -9.77 -0.84 -2.66
N SER A 51 -9.22 -2.02 -2.43
CA SER A 51 -8.70 -2.52 -1.17
C SER A 51 -7.48 -1.75 -0.64
N GLU A 52 -7.32 -1.59 0.68
CA GLU A 52 -6.05 -1.10 1.27
C GLU A 52 -4.86 -1.99 0.85
N GLU A 53 -5.05 -3.31 0.84
CA GLU A 53 -4.02 -4.25 0.39
C GLU A 53 -3.68 -4.02 -1.08
N TRP A 54 -4.68 -3.82 -1.94
CA TRP A 54 -4.45 -3.55 -3.35
C TRP A 54 -3.64 -2.27 -3.55
N TYR A 55 -3.96 -1.20 -2.83
CA TYR A 55 -3.18 0.03 -2.94
C TYR A 55 -1.75 -0.18 -2.45
N LEU A 56 -1.54 -0.89 -1.33
CA LEU A 56 -0.20 -1.17 -0.81
C LEU A 56 0.62 -2.05 -1.77
N GLU A 57 0.02 -3.10 -2.31
CA GLU A 57 0.62 -3.97 -3.33
C GLU A 57 0.98 -3.16 -4.58
N LYS A 58 0.08 -2.26 -5.02
CA LYS A 58 0.32 -1.41 -6.19
C LYS A 58 1.50 -0.47 -5.97
N VAL A 59 1.57 0.20 -4.81
CA VAL A 59 2.70 1.07 -4.47
C VAL A 59 4.02 0.30 -4.41
N ILE A 60 4.01 -0.89 -3.81
CA ILE A 60 5.20 -1.76 -3.74
C ILE A 60 5.65 -2.17 -5.15
N TYR A 61 4.71 -2.57 -6.01
CA TYR A 61 5.00 -2.93 -7.39
C TYR A 61 5.64 -1.77 -8.15
N ASP A 62 5.07 -0.56 -8.03
CA ASP A 62 5.59 0.62 -8.71
C ASP A 62 7.00 0.98 -8.18
N LEU A 63 7.23 0.91 -6.87
CA LEU A 63 8.56 1.09 -6.26
C LEU A 63 9.58 0.04 -6.73
N GLN A 64 9.18 -1.21 -6.91
CA GLN A 64 10.08 -2.25 -7.41
C GLN A 64 10.38 -2.07 -8.89
N ARG A 65 9.41 -1.60 -9.66
CA ARG A 65 9.54 -1.33 -11.09
C ARG A 65 10.49 -0.18 -11.36
N ASP A 66 10.36 0.93 -10.64
CA ASP A 66 11.22 2.12 -10.80
C ASP A 66 12.69 1.85 -10.43
N ARG A 67 12.97 0.73 -9.76
CA ARG A 67 14.31 0.29 -9.37
C ARG A 67 14.98 -0.65 -10.38
N ARG A 68 14.26 -1.08 -11.42
CA ARG A 68 14.81 -1.86 -12.54
C ARG A 68 15.21 -0.92 -13.67
#